data_AF-A0A2T2Q853-F1
#
_entry.id   AF-A0A2T2Q853-F1
#
_cell.length_a   1.000
_cell.length_b   1.000
_cell.length_c   1.000
_cell.angle_alpha   90.00
_cell.angle_beta   90.00
_cell.angle_gamma   90.00
#
_symmetry.space_group_name_H-M   'P 1'
#
loop_
_entity.id
_entity.type
_entity.pdbx_description
1 polymer ?
#
loop_
_entity_poly.entity_id
_entity_poly.type
_entity_poly.pdbx_seq_one_letter_code
_entity_poly.pdbx_strand_id
1 'polypeptide(L)'
;MPPAIIKSIFRLIQFVAGGALVHCAGFAGLVLILGVSGLGISPVAAQTCYSNGSGFLGSCDAATLGPGQMTAIGNGAAAFGAGATALGDNAGASNQAATAIGADASATASSTSVGRSAGATSIGAGQGVTSIGAYANHTQSDFADWSTAIGAGVNGTAATSSGKYSVAIGGGDGVAGQTGASSSGDRSVAIGVSSAASGVSATAIGSGASASTTNAVALGNAVTASGSNSFAAGNNSHATGASAVAIGDGATAGGGANAIAIGTNATASFTNSAAIGSGATATAANQVAIGTASNTYRMAGVASAASLAAQSGPVSFVTTDAAGNLATSNFNPASITSLQSQVTSLQSQVMDNRLEARSGTAVALAAGSMPALQAGRKFALSAGYGNFEGANAFALGATALLYDGKSYAVIANAGGGIGLERNVAGGRGAVSIQW
;
A
#
# COMPACT_ATOMS: atom_id res chain seq x y z
N MET A 1 52.62 -76.95 -1.95
CA MET A 1 53.32 -78.17 -2.42
C MET A 1 52.95 -78.40 -3.88
N PRO A 2 53.90 -78.82 -4.73
CA PRO A 2 53.90 -78.51 -6.16
C PRO A 2 53.51 -79.79 -6.99
N PRO A 3 53.68 -79.87 -8.32
CA PRO A 3 52.63 -80.24 -9.28
C PRO A 3 52.94 -81.59 -9.99
N ALA A 4 51.98 -82.14 -10.75
CA ALA A 4 52.28 -83.07 -11.86
C ALA A 4 51.09 -83.11 -12.85
N ILE A 5 51.17 -82.60 -14.10
CA ILE A 5 51.99 -83.02 -15.25
C ILE A 5 51.31 -84.14 -16.07
N ILE A 6 50.99 -83.82 -17.34
CA ILE A 6 51.30 -84.58 -18.58
C ILE A 6 50.17 -85.05 -19.54
N LYS A 7 50.34 -84.55 -20.80
CA LYS A 7 50.08 -85.08 -22.16
C LYS A 7 48.62 -85.21 -22.64
N SER A 8 48.18 -84.41 -23.62
CA SER A 8 48.56 -84.37 -25.06
C SER A 8 47.85 -85.42 -25.93
N ILE A 9 46.84 -84.94 -26.67
CA ILE A 9 46.75 -85.00 -28.15
C ILE A 9 46.80 -86.40 -28.84
N PHE A 10 45.62 -86.72 -29.40
CA PHE A 10 45.31 -87.33 -30.71
C PHE A 10 44.96 -88.82 -30.89
N ARG A 11 43.79 -88.98 -31.55
CA ARG A 11 43.19 -90.09 -32.32
C ARG A 11 42.40 -91.18 -31.58
N LEU A 12 41.07 -91.17 -31.74
CA LEU A 12 40.39 -92.06 -32.71
C LEU A 12 38.96 -91.56 -33.02
N ILE A 13 38.63 -91.51 -34.31
CA ILE A 13 37.31 -91.20 -34.88
C ILE A 13 36.38 -92.41 -34.68
N GLN A 14 35.15 -92.23 -34.18
CA GLN A 14 33.94 -92.95 -34.64
C GLN A 14 32.62 -92.27 -34.19
N PHE A 15 31.84 -91.88 -35.21
CA PHE A 15 30.38 -92.02 -35.39
C PHE A 15 29.34 -91.53 -34.36
N VAL A 16 28.58 -90.51 -34.82
CA VAL A 16 27.10 -90.39 -34.87
C VAL A 16 26.31 -89.67 -33.75
N ALA A 17 25.51 -88.73 -34.26
CA ALA A 17 24.29 -88.11 -33.73
C ALA A 17 24.41 -87.05 -32.62
N GLY A 18 23.96 -85.83 -32.95
CA GLY A 18 23.72 -84.74 -32.00
C GLY A 18 24.60 -83.52 -32.24
N GLY A 19 24.40 -82.85 -33.37
CA GLY A 19 25.14 -81.63 -33.72
C GLY A 19 24.81 -80.46 -32.79
N ALA A 20 25.65 -80.24 -31.78
CA ALA A 20 25.93 -78.92 -31.23
C ALA A 20 27.15 -78.37 -31.96
N LEU A 21 26.98 -77.25 -32.66
CA LEU A 21 28.07 -76.50 -33.28
C LEU A 21 28.51 -75.41 -32.31
N VAL A 22 29.70 -75.54 -31.74
CA VAL A 22 30.39 -74.48 -30.98
C VAL A 22 31.26 -73.70 -31.96
N HIS A 23 30.96 -72.41 -32.13
CA HIS A 23 31.91 -71.43 -32.67
C HIS A 23 32.47 -70.60 -31.51
N CYS A 24 33.79 -70.44 -31.49
CA CYS A 24 34.55 -69.71 -30.48
C CYS A 24 34.89 -68.31 -31.02
N ALA A 25 34.50 -67.24 -30.32
CA ALA A 25 35.17 -65.93 -30.33
C ALA A 25 34.73 -65.15 -29.07
N GLY A 26 35.72 -64.64 -28.32
CA GLY A 26 35.60 -64.36 -26.90
C GLY A 26 34.79 -63.13 -26.48
N PHE A 27 34.17 -63.25 -25.30
CA PHE A 27 34.09 -62.24 -24.23
C PHE A 27 33.65 -62.98 -22.96
N ALA A 28 34.19 -62.61 -21.80
CA ALA A 28 33.81 -63.17 -20.51
C ALA A 28 32.34 -62.82 -20.19
N GLY A 29 31.50 -63.84 -20.14
CA GLY A 29 30.09 -63.75 -19.78
C GLY A 29 29.44 -65.12 -19.94
N LEU A 30 29.55 -65.97 -18.91
CA LEU A 30 28.93 -67.29 -18.85
C LEU A 30 27.39 -67.10 -18.77
N VAL A 31 26.68 -67.35 -19.87
CA VAL A 31 25.23 -67.51 -19.89
C VAL A 31 24.91 -69.01 -19.81
N LEU A 32 24.38 -69.44 -18.67
CA LEU A 32 23.80 -70.77 -18.50
C LEU A 32 22.27 -70.60 -18.42
N ILE A 33 21.56 -71.02 -19.47
CA ILE A 33 20.09 -71.13 -19.45
C ILE A 33 19.75 -72.62 -19.51
N LEU A 34 19.25 -73.16 -18.40
CA LEU A 34 18.60 -74.47 -18.34
C LEU A 34 17.14 -74.25 -17.97
N GLY A 35 16.23 -74.58 -18.88
CA GLY A 35 14.79 -74.59 -18.66
C GLY A 35 14.10 -75.37 -19.78
N VAL A 36 13.95 -76.68 -19.59
CA VAL A 36 13.18 -77.58 -20.45
C VAL A 36 11.69 -77.45 -20.16
N SER A 37 10.87 -77.47 -21.21
CA SER A 37 9.43 -77.26 -21.17
C SER A 37 8.65 -78.55 -20.88
N GLY A 38 7.75 -78.46 -19.90
CA GLY A 38 6.66 -79.41 -19.67
C GLY A 38 5.83 -78.91 -18.49
N LEU A 39 4.61 -78.41 -18.77
CA LEU A 39 3.63 -77.78 -17.87
C LEU A 39 3.71 -76.23 -17.76
N GLY A 40 2.96 -75.54 -18.62
CA GLY A 40 2.03 -74.46 -18.22
C GLY A 40 2.48 -73.21 -17.44
N ILE A 41 3.74 -72.76 -17.52
CA ILE A 41 4.17 -71.46 -16.97
C ILE A 41 5.04 -70.71 -17.98
N SER A 42 4.71 -69.44 -18.23
CA SER A 42 5.50 -68.48 -19.02
C SER A 42 6.87 -68.25 -18.33
N PRO A 43 8.01 -68.18 -19.05
CA PRO A 43 9.32 -68.05 -18.43
C PRO A 43 9.47 -66.65 -17.82
N VAL A 44 9.36 -66.55 -16.50
CA VAL A 44 9.82 -65.39 -15.73
C VAL A 44 11.30 -65.59 -15.38
N ALA A 45 12.05 -64.49 -15.50
CA ALA A 45 13.38 -64.25 -14.94
C ALA A 45 14.60 -64.94 -15.59
N ALA A 46 15.08 -64.35 -16.69
CA ALA A 46 16.51 -64.20 -16.92
C ALA A 46 16.81 -62.72 -17.23
N GLN A 47 16.79 -61.88 -16.19
CA GLN A 47 17.07 -60.45 -16.26
C GLN A 47 18.47 -60.16 -15.73
N THR A 48 19.41 -59.84 -16.61
CA THR A 48 20.74 -59.34 -16.21
C THR A 48 20.70 -57.82 -16.16
N CYS A 49 20.40 -57.24 -15.00
CA CYS A 49 20.62 -55.81 -14.72
C CYS A 49 22.05 -55.61 -14.19
N TYR A 50 22.85 -54.81 -14.87
CA TYR A 50 24.24 -54.48 -14.53
C TYR A 50 24.38 -52.96 -14.37
N SER A 51 24.82 -52.50 -13.20
CA SER A 51 25.15 -51.09 -12.99
C SER A 51 26.66 -50.89 -13.17
N ASN A 52 27.07 -49.90 -13.95
CA ASN A 52 28.50 -49.60 -14.19
C ASN A 52 29.03 -48.46 -13.31
N GLY A 53 28.32 -48.11 -12.23
CA GLY A 53 28.68 -47.01 -11.33
C GLY A 53 28.18 -45.62 -11.78
N SER A 54 27.48 -45.52 -12.92
CA SER A 54 26.84 -44.28 -13.40
C SER A 54 25.45 -44.45 -14.05
N GLY A 55 24.93 -45.69 -14.15
CA GLY A 55 23.61 -46.01 -14.70
C GLY A 55 23.33 -47.53 -14.74
N PHE A 56 22.10 -47.92 -15.11
CA PHE A 56 21.62 -49.31 -15.21
C PHE A 56 21.66 -49.86 -16.65
N LEU A 57 22.12 -51.10 -16.85
CA LEU A 57 22.13 -51.83 -18.12
C LEU A 57 21.48 -53.21 -17.96
N GLY A 58 20.26 -53.40 -18.45
CA GLY A 58 19.51 -54.67 -18.43
C GLY A 58 18.00 -54.50 -18.38
N SER A 59 17.22 -55.53 -18.73
CA SER A 59 15.75 -55.51 -18.53
C SER A 59 15.45 -55.60 -17.04
N CYS A 60 15.07 -54.49 -16.43
CA CYS A 60 14.41 -54.50 -15.13
C CYS A 60 12.94 -54.18 -15.46
N ASP A 61 12.11 -55.22 -15.55
CA ASP A 61 10.86 -55.23 -16.33
C ASP A 61 9.98 -53.99 -16.11
N ALA A 62 9.73 -53.30 -17.22
CA ALA A 62 8.50 -52.58 -17.43
C ALA A 62 7.33 -53.58 -17.36
N ALA A 63 6.77 -53.76 -16.16
CA ALA A 63 5.60 -54.59 -15.98
C ALA A 63 4.41 -53.92 -16.70
N THR A 64 4.07 -54.38 -17.90
CA THR A 64 2.79 -54.06 -18.56
C THR A 64 1.70 -54.94 -17.93
N LEU A 65 1.31 -54.61 -16.69
CA LEU A 65 0.25 -55.33 -15.96
C LEU A 65 -1.14 -54.90 -16.43
N GLY A 66 -1.61 -55.42 -17.57
CA GLY A 66 -3.01 -55.29 -17.99
C GLY A 66 -3.35 -54.07 -18.86
N PRO A 67 -4.64 -53.75 -19.09
CA PRO A 67 -5.08 -52.77 -20.08
C PRO A 67 -4.79 -51.33 -19.59
N GLY A 68 -3.56 -50.90 -19.85
CA GLY A 68 -3.04 -49.57 -19.52
C GLY A 68 -1.52 -49.59 -19.64
N GLN A 69 -0.95 -48.80 -20.55
CA GLN A 69 0.50 -48.73 -20.75
C GLN A 69 1.17 -48.23 -19.45
N MET A 70 2.00 -49.05 -18.82
CA MET A 70 2.73 -48.71 -17.59
C MET A 70 4.22 -48.89 -17.79
N THR A 71 5.01 -48.07 -17.11
CA THR A 71 6.48 -48.11 -17.15
C THR A 71 7.02 -48.15 -15.73
N ALA A 72 7.81 -49.15 -15.39
CA ALA A 72 8.54 -49.24 -14.12
C ALA A 72 10.00 -49.62 -14.43
N ILE A 73 10.97 -48.80 -14.01
CA ILE A 73 12.39 -48.99 -14.29
C ILE A 73 13.20 -48.63 -13.03
N GLY A 74 13.94 -49.57 -12.45
CA GLY A 74 14.76 -49.38 -11.25
C GLY A 74 14.62 -50.51 -10.24
N ASN A 75 15.53 -50.62 -9.28
CA ASN A 75 15.43 -51.64 -8.24
C ASN A 75 14.23 -51.34 -7.32
N GLY A 76 13.22 -52.22 -7.27
CA GLY A 76 12.03 -51.99 -6.45
C GLY A 76 11.07 -50.91 -6.98
N ALA A 77 11.25 -50.44 -8.21
CA ALA A 77 10.30 -49.51 -8.84
C ALA A 77 8.94 -50.20 -9.08
N ALA A 78 7.85 -49.50 -8.83
CA ALA A 78 6.50 -50.03 -8.96
C ALA A 78 5.56 -49.01 -9.64
N ALA A 79 4.87 -49.44 -10.70
CA ALA A 79 3.85 -48.67 -11.40
C ALA A 79 2.52 -49.43 -11.42
N PHE A 80 1.44 -48.79 -10.98
CA PHE A 80 0.10 -49.37 -10.87
C PHE A 80 -0.96 -48.40 -11.41
N GLY A 81 -1.59 -48.68 -12.55
CA GLY A 81 -2.65 -47.85 -13.14
C GLY A 81 -2.34 -47.37 -14.55
N ALA A 82 -3.37 -47.17 -15.38
CA ALA A 82 -3.19 -46.84 -16.79
C ALA A 82 -2.37 -45.55 -17.00
N GLY A 83 -1.26 -45.63 -17.74
CA GLY A 83 -0.38 -44.49 -17.99
C GLY A 83 0.62 -44.17 -16.88
N ALA A 84 0.72 -45.00 -15.83
CA ALA A 84 1.65 -44.76 -14.73
C ALA A 84 3.12 -45.00 -15.15
N THR A 85 4.02 -44.11 -14.72
CA THR A 85 5.46 -44.16 -15.00
C THR A 85 6.26 -44.04 -13.70
N ALA A 86 7.07 -45.03 -13.37
CA ALA A 86 8.01 -45.05 -12.24
C ALA A 86 9.44 -45.29 -12.75
N LEU A 87 10.37 -44.36 -12.46
CA LEU A 87 11.77 -44.44 -12.88
C LEU A 87 12.70 -44.08 -11.71
N GLY A 88 13.46 -45.04 -11.20
CA GLY A 88 14.39 -44.88 -10.08
C GLY A 88 14.25 -45.99 -9.04
N ASP A 89 15.27 -46.16 -8.20
CA ASP A 89 15.22 -47.16 -7.12
C ASP A 89 14.09 -46.82 -6.14
N ASN A 90 13.23 -47.81 -5.86
CA ASN A 90 12.06 -47.68 -4.99
C ASN A 90 11.07 -46.57 -5.42
N ALA A 91 11.06 -46.17 -6.70
CA ALA A 91 10.08 -45.20 -7.23
C ALA A 91 8.69 -45.84 -7.32
N GLY A 92 7.66 -45.17 -6.80
CA GLY A 92 6.27 -45.64 -6.79
C GLY A 92 5.33 -44.73 -7.55
N ALA A 93 4.66 -45.22 -8.59
CA ALA A 93 3.60 -44.51 -9.30
C ALA A 93 2.29 -45.31 -9.21
N SER A 94 1.21 -44.72 -8.69
CA SER A 94 -0.07 -45.41 -8.54
C SER A 94 -1.27 -44.60 -9.02
N ASN A 95 -2.30 -45.27 -9.52
CA ASN A 95 -3.47 -44.75 -10.22
C ASN A 95 -3.17 -44.20 -11.63
N GLN A 96 -4.20 -43.67 -12.30
CA GLN A 96 -4.11 -43.22 -13.69
C GLN A 96 -3.10 -42.07 -13.85
N ALA A 97 -2.26 -42.14 -14.89
CA ALA A 97 -1.32 -41.09 -15.32
C ALA A 97 -0.34 -40.55 -14.25
N ALA A 98 -0.08 -41.29 -13.16
CA ALA A 98 0.91 -40.88 -12.16
C ALA A 98 2.35 -41.03 -12.70
N THR A 99 3.20 -40.03 -12.46
CA THR A 99 4.61 -40.05 -12.91
C THR A 99 5.54 -39.84 -11.73
N ALA A 100 6.36 -40.82 -11.39
CA ALA A 100 7.39 -40.76 -10.35
C ALA A 100 8.78 -40.98 -10.97
N ILE A 101 9.67 -40.00 -10.86
CA ILE A 101 11.03 -40.04 -11.41
C ILE A 101 12.03 -39.63 -10.32
N GLY A 102 12.90 -40.54 -9.89
CA GLY A 102 13.90 -40.34 -8.83
C GLY A 102 13.85 -41.45 -7.78
N ALA A 103 14.97 -41.67 -7.09
CA ALA A 103 15.01 -42.65 -6.01
C ALA A 103 14.02 -42.27 -4.89
N ASP A 104 13.21 -43.22 -4.43
CA ASP A 104 12.12 -43.03 -3.45
C ASP A 104 11.05 -41.99 -3.86
N ALA A 105 10.96 -41.60 -5.14
CA ALA A 105 9.89 -40.71 -5.60
C ALA A 105 8.54 -41.44 -5.55
N SER A 106 7.50 -40.77 -5.06
CA SER A 106 6.14 -41.34 -5.00
C SER A 106 5.13 -40.40 -5.64
N ALA A 107 4.31 -40.94 -6.54
CA ALA A 107 3.23 -40.26 -7.22
C ALA A 107 1.96 -41.11 -7.16
N THR A 108 0.85 -40.47 -6.81
CA THR A 108 -0.49 -41.06 -6.71
C THR A 108 -1.49 -40.21 -7.50
N ALA A 109 -2.55 -40.79 -8.07
CA ALA A 109 -3.71 -40.06 -8.62
C ALA A 109 -3.37 -38.88 -9.57
N SER A 110 -2.90 -39.18 -10.79
CA SER A 110 -2.53 -38.19 -11.82
C SER A 110 -1.46 -37.17 -11.39
N SER A 111 -0.73 -37.42 -10.29
CA SER A 111 0.35 -36.53 -9.84
C SER A 111 1.66 -36.76 -10.61
N THR A 112 2.54 -35.76 -10.53
CA THR A 112 3.91 -35.82 -11.05
C THR A 112 4.90 -35.54 -9.93
N SER A 113 5.80 -36.48 -9.65
CA SER A 113 6.88 -36.36 -8.68
C SER A 113 8.23 -36.58 -9.38
N VAL A 114 9.10 -35.58 -9.37
CA VAL A 114 10.41 -35.61 -10.03
C VAL A 114 11.50 -35.16 -9.05
N GLY A 115 12.38 -36.06 -8.63
CA GLY A 115 13.46 -35.82 -7.68
C GLY A 115 13.54 -36.90 -6.60
N ARG A 116 14.69 -37.00 -5.93
CA ARG A 116 14.88 -37.97 -4.83
C ARG A 116 13.90 -37.70 -3.69
N SER A 117 13.13 -38.71 -3.29
CA SER A 117 12.11 -38.61 -2.24
C SER A 117 11.03 -37.55 -2.51
N ALA A 118 10.86 -37.11 -3.77
CA ALA A 118 9.80 -36.18 -4.14
C ALA A 118 8.43 -36.86 -3.94
N GLY A 119 7.54 -36.20 -3.22
CA GLY A 119 6.20 -36.72 -2.93
C GLY A 119 6.15 -38.03 -2.12
N ALA A 120 7.23 -38.44 -1.43
CA ALA A 120 7.28 -39.75 -0.76
C ALA A 120 6.18 -39.94 0.31
N THR A 121 5.71 -38.86 0.93
CA THR A 121 4.59 -38.86 1.89
C THR A 121 3.26 -38.46 1.27
N SER A 122 3.18 -38.32 -0.05
CA SER A 122 1.95 -37.97 -0.79
C SER A 122 0.97 -39.14 -0.92
N ILE A 123 0.98 -40.05 0.05
CA ILE A 123 0.23 -41.32 0.03
C ILE A 123 -1.28 -41.15 0.25
N GLY A 124 -1.74 -39.92 0.53
CA GLY A 124 -3.16 -39.55 0.61
C GLY A 124 -3.54 -38.29 -0.21
N ALA A 125 -2.63 -37.74 -1.02
CA ALA A 125 -2.91 -36.58 -1.86
C ALA A 125 -4.04 -36.90 -2.86
N GLY A 126 -5.04 -36.04 -2.97
CA GLY A 126 -5.98 -36.12 -4.09
C GLY A 126 -5.31 -35.73 -5.42
N GLN A 127 -6.13 -35.68 -6.46
CA GLN A 127 -5.67 -35.67 -7.85
C GLN A 127 -4.76 -34.46 -8.19
N GLY A 128 -3.73 -34.69 -9.00
CA GLY A 128 -3.04 -33.63 -9.76
C GLY A 128 -1.94 -32.84 -9.03
N VAL A 129 -1.35 -33.38 -7.96
CA VAL A 129 -0.18 -32.76 -7.31
C VAL A 129 1.04 -32.76 -8.23
N THR A 130 1.82 -31.68 -8.23
CA THR A 130 3.13 -31.61 -8.90
C THR A 130 4.23 -31.34 -7.88
N SER A 131 5.21 -32.24 -7.76
CA SER A 131 6.34 -32.15 -6.85
C SER A 131 7.65 -32.26 -7.64
N ILE A 132 8.40 -31.17 -7.79
CA ILE A 132 9.65 -31.14 -8.57
C ILE A 132 10.80 -30.68 -7.67
N GLY A 133 11.80 -31.54 -7.47
CA GLY A 133 12.96 -31.31 -6.61
C GLY A 133 13.11 -32.38 -5.53
N ALA A 134 14.34 -32.60 -5.05
CA ALA A 134 14.59 -33.53 -3.96
C ALA A 134 13.82 -33.11 -2.69
N TYR A 135 13.06 -34.05 -2.12
CA TYR A 135 12.14 -33.86 -0.99
C TYR A 135 10.99 -32.87 -1.19
N ALA A 136 10.70 -32.42 -2.41
CA ALA A 136 9.54 -31.57 -2.66
C ALA A 136 8.26 -32.29 -2.19
N ASN A 137 7.43 -31.59 -1.40
CA ASN A 137 6.18 -32.12 -0.83
C ASN A 137 6.33 -33.43 -0.02
N HIS A 138 7.43 -33.59 0.73
CA HIS A 138 7.77 -34.80 1.50
C HIS A 138 7.20 -34.83 2.94
N THR A 139 6.44 -33.84 3.40
CA THR A 139 6.06 -33.77 4.83
C THR A 139 4.57 -33.90 5.14
N GLN A 140 3.65 -33.40 4.30
CA GLN A 140 2.21 -33.72 4.40
C GLN A 140 1.41 -33.14 3.23
N SER A 141 0.57 -33.94 2.57
CA SER A 141 -0.20 -33.55 1.38
C SER A 141 -1.71 -33.77 1.51
N ASP A 142 -2.22 -34.11 2.70
CA ASP A 142 -3.58 -34.64 2.90
C ASP A 142 -4.70 -33.63 2.53
N PHE A 143 -4.34 -32.38 2.22
CA PHE A 143 -5.24 -31.32 1.74
C PHE A 143 -4.78 -30.69 0.41
N ALA A 144 -3.85 -31.30 -0.32
CA ALA A 144 -3.09 -30.63 -1.38
C ALA A 144 -3.61 -30.85 -2.81
N ASP A 145 -4.91 -31.12 -3.02
CA ASP A 145 -5.46 -31.37 -4.36
C ASP A 145 -5.04 -30.26 -5.34
N TRP A 146 -4.48 -30.64 -6.49
CA TRP A 146 -3.91 -29.73 -7.50
C TRP A 146 -2.84 -28.75 -6.97
N SER A 147 -2.07 -29.11 -5.93
CA SER A 147 -0.95 -28.28 -5.47
C SER A 147 0.31 -28.45 -6.34
N THR A 148 1.18 -27.44 -6.34
CA THR A 148 2.46 -27.47 -7.04
C THR A 148 3.59 -27.05 -6.12
N ALA A 149 4.53 -27.95 -5.84
CA ALA A 149 5.78 -27.68 -5.13
C ALA A 149 6.97 -27.84 -6.08
N ILE A 150 7.78 -26.79 -6.23
CA ILE A 150 8.99 -26.79 -7.05
C ILE A 150 10.16 -26.24 -6.22
N GLY A 151 11.15 -27.09 -5.93
CA GLY A 151 12.34 -26.70 -5.19
C GLY A 151 12.95 -27.87 -4.44
N ALA A 152 14.23 -28.14 -4.69
CA ALA A 152 14.98 -29.16 -3.99
C ALA A 152 15.45 -28.66 -2.61
N GLY A 153 15.60 -29.59 -1.67
CA GLY A 153 16.23 -29.31 -0.39
C GLY A 153 16.79 -30.57 0.25
N VAL A 154 16.97 -30.52 1.57
CA VAL A 154 17.12 -31.70 2.42
C VAL A 154 15.78 -32.02 3.09
N ASN A 155 15.71 -33.12 3.84
CA ASN A 155 14.48 -33.52 4.52
C ASN A 155 14.00 -32.37 5.44
N GLY A 156 12.77 -31.89 5.22
CA GLY A 156 12.16 -30.79 5.96
C GLY A 156 12.46 -29.38 5.45
N THR A 157 13.27 -29.21 4.40
CA THR A 157 13.66 -27.87 3.90
C THR A 157 13.37 -27.66 2.42
N ALA A 158 12.80 -28.63 1.72
CA ALA A 158 12.36 -28.46 0.34
C ALA A 158 11.06 -27.64 0.25
N ALA A 159 10.66 -27.28 -0.98
CA ALA A 159 9.39 -26.61 -1.21
C ALA A 159 8.22 -27.51 -0.75
N THR A 160 7.26 -26.92 -0.03
CA THR A 160 6.10 -27.62 0.52
C THR A 160 4.81 -26.89 0.12
N SER A 161 3.90 -27.60 -0.54
CA SER A 161 2.61 -27.05 -0.99
C SER A 161 1.48 -27.96 -0.51
N SER A 162 0.89 -27.62 0.63
CA SER A 162 -0.09 -28.45 1.33
C SER A 162 -1.54 -27.95 1.27
N GLY A 163 -1.78 -26.71 0.82
CA GLY A 163 -3.14 -26.20 0.57
C GLY A 163 -3.72 -26.63 -0.78
N LYS A 164 -5.05 -26.66 -0.92
CA LYS A 164 -5.72 -26.98 -2.20
C LYS A 164 -5.41 -25.92 -3.24
N TYR A 165 -5.04 -26.29 -4.46
CA TYR A 165 -4.68 -25.36 -5.54
C TYR A 165 -3.54 -24.40 -5.16
N SER A 166 -2.66 -24.79 -4.22
CA SER A 166 -1.56 -23.95 -3.76
C SER A 166 -0.31 -24.10 -4.64
N VAL A 167 0.58 -23.10 -4.61
CA VAL A 167 1.84 -23.11 -5.35
C VAL A 167 2.98 -22.70 -4.42
N ALA A 168 3.96 -23.57 -4.23
CA ALA A 168 5.22 -23.29 -3.53
C ALA A 168 6.41 -23.43 -4.48
N ILE A 169 7.17 -22.35 -4.71
CA ILE A 169 8.35 -22.36 -5.58
C ILE A 169 9.56 -21.78 -4.84
N GLY A 170 10.56 -22.61 -4.57
CA GLY A 170 11.80 -22.22 -3.89
C GLY A 170 12.31 -23.35 -3.00
N GLY A 171 13.52 -23.83 -3.28
CA GLY A 171 14.20 -24.82 -2.45
C GLY A 171 14.87 -24.18 -1.23
N GLY A 172 15.15 -24.99 -0.21
CA GLY A 172 15.97 -24.63 0.94
C GLY A 172 17.17 -25.57 1.04
N ASP A 173 18.37 -25.02 1.13
CA ASP A 173 19.63 -25.78 1.26
C ASP A 173 19.86 -26.36 2.66
N GLY A 174 18.95 -26.06 3.60
CA GLY A 174 19.03 -26.52 4.99
C GLY A 174 20.11 -25.82 5.82
N VAL A 175 20.75 -24.79 5.27
CA VAL A 175 21.74 -23.98 5.98
C VAL A 175 21.02 -22.81 6.68
N ALA A 176 21.35 -22.58 7.95
CA ALA A 176 20.99 -21.37 8.71
C ALA A 176 19.48 -20.99 8.71
N GLY A 177 18.58 -21.96 8.84
CA GLY A 177 17.13 -21.69 8.92
C GLY A 177 16.48 -21.30 7.59
N GLN A 178 17.20 -21.43 6.48
CA GLN A 178 16.66 -21.28 5.13
C GLN A 178 15.86 -22.54 4.76
N THR A 179 14.54 -22.43 4.88
CA THR A 179 13.60 -23.47 4.44
C THR A 179 13.12 -23.17 3.02
N GLY A 180 12.51 -24.15 2.36
CA GLY A 180 11.89 -23.93 1.07
C GLY A 180 10.66 -23.04 1.19
N ALA A 181 10.11 -22.64 0.04
CA ALA A 181 8.81 -21.98 -0.01
C ALA A 181 7.75 -22.89 0.62
N SER A 182 6.85 -22.32 1.43
CA SER A 182 5.78 -23.02 2.12
C SER A 182 4.43 -22.39 1.79
N SER A 183 3.57 -23.13 1.09
CA SER A 183 2.23 -22.69 0.70
C SER A 183 1.20 -23.63 1.34
N SER A 184 0.70 -23.25 2.52
CA SER A 184 -0.21 -24.09 3.32
C SER A 184 -1.67 -23.62 3.31
N GLY A 185 -1.94 -22.40 2.86
CA GLY A 185 -3.31 -21.92 2.65
C GLY A 185 -3.94 -22.46 1.36
N ASP A 186 -5.26 -22.67 1.34
CA ASP A 186 -5.97 -23.00 0.10
C ASP A 186 -5.86 -21.84 -0.90
N ARG A 187 -5.54 -22.13 -2.16
CA ARG A 187 -5.29 -21.18 -3.26
C ARG A 187 -4.16 -20.19 -2.95
N SER A 188 -3.26 -20.56 -2.05
CA SER A 188 -2.11 -19.71 -1.69
C SER A 188 -0.96 -19.84 -2.68
N VAL A 189 -0.10 -18.84 -2.72
CA VAL A 189 1.12 -18.83 -3.54
C VAL A 189 2.30 -18.37 -2.68
N ALA A 190 3.32 -19.21 -2.55
CA ALA A 190 4.60 -18.89 -1.91
C ALA A 190 5.75 -19.04 -2.92
N ILE A 191 6.49 -17.98 -3.20
CA ILE A 191 7.62 -18.01 -4.14
C ILE A 191 8.86 -17.36 -3.51
N GLY A 192 9.93 -18.12 -3.33
CA GLY A 192 11.19 -17.69 -2.74
C GLY A 192 11.61 -18.55 -1.55
N VAL A 193 12.92 -18.60 -1.28
CA VAL A 193 13.47 -19.29 -0.10
C VAL A 193 12.85 -18.69 1.18
N SER A 194 12.42 -19.56 2.10
CA SER A 194 11.73 -19.20 3.33
C SER A 194 10.46 -18.34 3.16
N SER A 195 9.88 -18.29 1.96
CA SER A 195 8.58 -17.64 1.76
C SER A 195 7.46 -18.49 2.37
N ALA A 196 6.46 -17.86 2.97
CA ALA A 196 5.36 -18.53 3.66
C ALA A 196 4.01 -17.89 3.33
N ALA A 197 3.13 -18.63 2.66
CA ALA A 197 1.75 -18.24 2.42
C ALA A 197 0.81 -19.22 3.15
N SER A 198 0.44 -18.87 4.39
CA SER A 198 -0.39 -19.75 5.25
C SER A 198 -1.86 -19.33 5.31
N GLY A 199 -2.20 -18.13 4.84
CA GLY A 199 -3.58 -17.69 4.72
C GLY A 199 -4.29 -18.25 3.48
N VAL A 200 -5.61 -18.42 3.55
CA VAL A 200 -6.43 -18.77 2.38
C VAL A 200 -6.33 -17.65 1.33
N SER A 201 -6.03 -18.02 0.08
CA SER A 201 -5.79 -17.08 -1.04
C SER A 201 -4.69 -16.05 -0.75
N ALA A 202 -3.75 -16.37 0.14
CA ALA A 202 -2.61 -15.51 0.45
C ALA A 202 -1.51 -15.64 -0.61
N THR A 203 -0.77 -14.56 -0.84
CA THR A 203 0.36 -14.53 -1.79
C THR A 203 1.60 -14.00 -1.07
N ALA A 204 2.68 -14.78 -1.02
CA ALA A 204 3.97 -14.40 -0.48
C ALA A 204 5.06 -14.59 -1.54
N ILE A 205 5.62 -13.51 -2.07
CA ILE A 205 6.63 -13.56 -3.13
C ILE A 205 7.87 -12.78 -2.69
N GLY A 206 8.98 -13.50 -2.53
CA GLY A 206 10.29 -12.99 -2.13
C GLY A 206 10.91 -13.80 -0.99
N SER A 207 12.23 -13.72 -0.85
CA SER A 207 12.95 -14.44 0.22
C SER A 207 12.46 -13.98 1.59
N GLY A 208 11.97 -14.89 2.42
CA GLY A 208 11.42 -14.59 3.75
C GLY A 208 10.09 -13.82 3.75
N ALA A 209 9.40 -13.70 2.61
CA ALA A 209 8.07 -13.07 2.58
C ALA A 209 7.04 -13.93 3.33
N SER A 210 6.17 -13.31 4.11
CA SER A 210 5.17 -13.99 4.95
C SER A 210 3.79 -13.35 4.77
N ALA A 211 2.84 -14.12 4.26
CA ALA A 211 1.43 -13.75 4.12
C ALA A 211 0.57 -14.73 4.92
N SER A 212 0.23 -14.34 6.16
CA SER A 212 -0.22 -15.30 7.18
C SER A 212 -1.73 -15.38 7.40
N THR A 213 -2.51 -14.55 6.71
CA THR A 213 -3.97 -14.49 6.88
C THR A 213 -4.70 -14.40 5.55
N THR A 214 -6.02 -14.56 5.57
CA THR A 214 -6.86 -14.62 4.37
C THR A 214 -6.69 -13.39 3.47
N ASN A 215 -6.47 -13.62 2.18
CA ASN A 215 -6.23 -12.60 1.15
C ASN A 215 -5.03 -11.66 1.42
N ALA A 216 -4.11 -12.03 2.31
CA ALA A 216 -2.91 -11.24 2.56
C ALA A 216 -1.92 -11.35 1.39
N VAL A 217 -1.29 -10.24 1.03
CA VAL A 217 -0.28 -10.19 -0.05
C VAL A 217 1.01 -9.59 0.50
N ALA A 218 2.11 -10.34 0.42
CA ALA A 218 3.46 -9.93 0.80
C ALA A 218 4.38 -10.02 -0.44
N LEU A 219 4.92 -8.89 -0.90
CA LEU A 219 5.77 -8.81 -2.09
C LEU A 219 7.11 -8.13 -1.80
N GLY A 220 8.19 -8.90 -1.73
CA GLY A 220 9.54 -8.43 -1.48
C GLY A 220 10.32 -9.33 -0.53
N ASN A 221 11.57 -8.97 -0.24
CA ASN A 221 12.37 -9.69 0.75
C ASN A 221 11.97 -9.28 2.19
N ALA A 222 11.82 -10.27 3.08
CA ALA A 222 11.47 -10.09 4.49
C ALA A 222 10.18 -9.30 4.73
N VAL A 223 9.19 -9.42 3.83
CA VAL A 223 7.91 -8.72 3.93
C VAL A 223 6.94 -9.48 4.82
N THR A 224 6.19 -8.77 5.67
CA THR A 224 5.16 -9.36 6.52
C THR A 224 3.79 -8.74 6.24
N ALA A 225 2.86 -9.54 5.73
CA ALA A 225 1.44 -9.22 5.60
C ALA A 225 0.64 -10.14 6.53
N SER A 226 0.35 -9.66 7.73
CA SER A 226 -0.31 -10.47 8.79
C SER A 226 -1.71 -10.00 9.16
N GLY A 227 -2.19 -8.90 8.58
CA GLY A 227 -3.60 -8.51 8.68
C GLY A 227 -4.46 -9.18 7.61
N SER A 228 -5.71 -9.51 7.93
CA SER A 228 -6.66 -10.01 6.90
C SER A 228 -6.86 -8.97 5.81
N ASN A 229 -6.89 -9.38 4.54
CA ASN A 229 -6.95 -8.47 3.38
C ASN A 229 -5.83 -7.42 3.34
N SER A 230 -4.68 -7.67 4.00
CA SER A 230 -3.56 -6.74 4.00
C SER A 230 -2.70 -6.86 2.73
N PHE A 231 -2.02 -5.78 2.39
CA PHE A 231 -1.09 -5.71 1.27
C PHE A 231 0.21 -5.06 1.73
N ALA A 232 1.33 -5.78 1.65
CA ALA A 232 2.66 -5.29 1.93
C ALA A 232 3.57 -5.48 0.71
N ALA A 233 4.28 -4.43 0.29
CA ALA A 233 5.21 -4.49 -0.82
C ALA A 233 6.45 -3.60 -0.58
N GLY A 234 7.64 -4.13 -0.85
CA GLY A 234 8.93 -3.47 -0.60
C GLY A 234 9.72 -4.16 0.51
N ASN A 235 11.06 -4.11 0.46
CA ASN A 235 11.91 -4.83 1.41
C ASN A 235 11.56 -4.47 2.87
N ASN A 236 11.42 -5.49 3.72
CA ASN A 236 11.13 -5.31 5.15
C ASN A 236 9.86 -4.47 5.44
N SER A 237 8.87 -4.51 4.54
CA SER A 237 7.57 -3.84 4.75
C SER A 237 6.62 -4.69 5.60
N HIS A 238 5.76 -4.02 6.37
CA HIS A 238 4.91 -4.64 7.39
C HIS A 238 3.47 -4.12 7.30
N ALA A 239 2.54 -4.94 6.80
CA ALA A 239 1.10 -4.69 6.85
C ALA A 239 0.44 -5.63 7.87
N THR A 240 0.35 -5.19 9.12
CA THR A 240 -0.10 -6.04 10.25
C THR A 240 -1.53 -5.75 10.70
N GLY A 241 -2.12 -4.61 10.30
CA GLY A 241 -3.52 -4.29 10.54
C GLY A 241 -4.46 -4.94 9.50
N ALA A 242 -5.71 -5.22 9.88
CA ALA A 242 -6.73 -5.67 8.93
C ALA A 242 -6.96 -4.60 7.84
N SER A 243 -7.02 -5.01 6.58
CA SER A 243 -7.10 -4.14 5.40
C SER A 243 -5.97 -3.08 5.32
N ALA A 244 -4.84 -3.33 5.98
CA ALA A 244 -3.71 -2.40 5.96
C ALA A 244 -2.91 -2.50 4.65
N VAL A 245 -2.36 -1.37 4.22
CA VAL A 245 -1.54 -1.28 3.00
C VAL A 245 -0.19 -0.66 3.35
N ALA A 246 0.91 -1.41 3.20
CA ALA A 246 2.27 -0.94 3.40
C ALA A 246 3.06 -1.04 2.09
N ILE A 247 3.48 0.08 1.50
CA ILE A 247 4.20 0.10 0.22
C ILE A 247 5.47 0.94 0.38
N GLY A 248 6.64 0.31 0.31
CA GLY A 248 7.94 0.95 0.43
C GLY A 248 8.90 0.15 1.32
N ASP A 249 10.20 0.38 1.15
CA ASP A 249 11.24 -0.19 2.01
C ASP A 249 11.03 0.24 3.47
N GLY A 250 10.88 -0.72 4.39
CA GLY A 250 10.60 -0.46 5.81
C GLY A 250 9.23 0.17 6.11
N ALA A 251 8.32 0.26 5.13
CA ALA A 251 6.99 0.84 5.35
C ALA A 251 6.20 0.00 6.35
N THR A 252 5.54 0.64 7.32
CA THR A 252 4.79 -0.02 8.38
C THR A 252 3.36 0.51 8.44
N ALA A 253 2.40 -0.33 8.09
CA ALA A 253 0.97 -0.08 8.25
C ALA A 253 0.40 -1.09 9.25
N GLY A 254 0.25 -0.69 10.51
CA GLY A 254 -0.01 -1.65 11.58
C GLY A 254 -0.23 -1.04 12.96
N GLY A 255 -1.20 -1.54 13.71
CA GLY A 255 -1.63 -0.99 15.01
C GLY A 255 -3.11 -0.59 15.05
N GLY A 256 -3.72 -0.39 13.88
CA GLY A 256 -5.17 -0.25 13.69
C GLY A 256 -5.61 -0.77 12.32
N ALA A 257 -6.91 -0.98 12.14
CA ALA A 257 -7.48 -1.42 10.86
C ALA A 257 -7.46 -0.28 9.82
N ASN A 258 -7.38 -0.63 8.54
CA ASN A 258 -7.40 0.32 7.40
C ASN A 258 -6.24 1.34 7.42
N ALA A 259 -5.11 0.99 8.01
CA ALA A 259 -3.92 1.85 8.00
C ALA A 259 -3.22 1.80 6.63
N ILE A 260 -2.76 2.94 6.12
CA ILE A 260 -2.08 3.06 4.82
C ILE A 260 -0.72 3.73 5.01
N ALA A 261 0.37 3.03 4.74
CA ALA A 261 1.72 3.58 4.74
C ALA A 261 2.34 3.45 3.34
N ILE A 262 2.62 4.56 2.67
CA ILE A 262 3.17 4.59 1.31
C ILE A 262 4.43 5.46 1.30
N GLY A 263 5.59 4.84 1.15
CA GLY A 263 6.90 5.49 1.12
C GLY A 263 7.92 4.73 1.97
N THR A 264 9.21 4.92 1.67
CA THR A 264 10.31 4.34 2.47
C THR A 264 10.20 4.82 3.92
N ASN A 265 10.17 3.89 4.87
CA ASN A 265 9.99 4.14 6.30
C ASN A 265 8.71 4.95 6.66
N ALA A 266 7.70 4.94 5.80
CA ALA A 266 6.40 5.54 6.15
C ALA A 266 5.72 4.70 7.25
N THR A 267 5.10 5.36 8.23
CA THR A 267 4.49 4.69 9.39
C THR A 267 3.06 5.17 9.62
N ALA A 268 2.10 4.25 9.49
CA ALA A 268 0.69 4.47 9.82
C ALA A 268 0.26 3.44 10.87
N SER A 269 0.21 3.87 12.14
CA SER A 269 0.00 2.95 13.26
C SER A 269 -1.38 2.99 13.90
N PHE A 270 -2.32 3.73 13.32
CA PHE A 270 -3.63 3.99 13.91
C PHE A 270 -4.76 3.56 12.99
N THR A 271 -5.94 3.33 13.55
CA THR A 271 -7.12 2.97 12.77
C THR A 271 -7.45 4.08 11.77
N ASN A 272 -7.66 3.69 10.51
CA ASN A 272 -8.07 4.57 9.43
C ASN A 272 -7.08 5.75 9.20
N SER A 273 -5.79 5.56 9.52
CA SER A 273 -4.77 6.57 9.29
C SER A 273 -3.97 6.30 8.02
N ALA A 274 -3.46 7.35 7.39
CA ALA A 274 -2.62 7.27 6.20
C ALA A 274 -1.35 8.09 6.38
N ALA A 275 -0.20 7.51 6.04
CA ALA A 275 1.10 8.17 5.99
C ALA A 275 1.67 8.03 4.58
N ILE A 276 1.79 9.15 3.86
CA ILE A 276 2.15 9.18 2.44
C ILE A 276 3.42 10.02 2.26
N GLY A 277 4.52 9.39 1.87
CA GLY A 277 5.83 10.00 1.67
C GLY A 277 6.92 9.30 2.47
N SER A 278 8.17 9.43 2.02
CA SER A 278 9.33 8.87 2.74
C SER A 278 9.43 9.46 4.15
N GLY A 279 9.45 8.61 5.17
CA GLY A 279 9.49 9.00 6.58
C GLY A 279 8.22 9.65 7.12
N ALA A 280 7.13 9.69 6.34
CA ALA A 280 5.86 10.23 6.82
C ALA A 280 5.33 9.38 7.98
N THR A 281 4.79 10.03 9.02
CA THR A 281 4.24 9.35 10.19
C THR A 281 2.86 9.89 10.52
N ALA A 282 1.84 9.03 10.51
CA ALA A 282 0.53 9.37 11.06
C ALA A 282 0.52 9.13 12.57
N THR A 283 0.16 10.14 13.34
CA THR A 283 0.23 10.20 14.80
C THR A 283 -1.11 10.03 15.50
N ALA A 284 -2.21 9.90 14.74
CA ALA A 284 -3.55 9.70 15.28
C ALA A 284 -4.44 8.86 14.35
N ALA A 285 -5.54 8.33 14.91
CA ALA A 285 -6.60 7.68 14.14
C ALA A 285 -7.31 8.70 13.23
N ASN A 286 -7.80 8.25 12.07
CA ASN A 286 -8.46 9.09 11.06
C ASN A 286 -7.61 10.26 10.51
N GLN A 287 -6.29 10.22 10.69
CA GLN A 287 -5.38 11.25 10.20
C GLN A 287 -4.74 10.85 8.87
N VAL A 288 -4.62 11.81 7.96
CA VAL A 288 -3.78 11.68 6.75
C VAL A 288 -2.55 12.58 6.91
N ALA A 289 -1.39 11.98 7.13
CA ALA A 289 -0.10 12.64 7.13
C ALA A 289 0.53 12.51 5.73
N ILE A 290 0.87 13.65 5.12
CA ILE A 290 1.55 13.70 3.83
C ILE A 290 2.93 14.31 4.06
N GLY A 291 3.99 13.58 3.76
CA GLY A 291 5.37 14.02 3.95
C GLY A 291 5.78 14.18 5.43
N THR A 292 6.79 15.02 5.65
CA THR A 292 7.41 15.34 6.93
C THR A 292 7.45 16.86 7.13
N ALA A 293 7.94 17.32 8.29
CA ALA A 293 8.05 18.74 8.60
C ALA A 293 8.94 19.56 7.65
N SER A 294 9.83 18.92 6.88
CA SER A 294 10.73 19.61 5.94
C SER A 294 10.18 19.70 4.51
N ASN A 295 9.04 19.07 4.22
CA ASN A 295 8.50 19.02 2.87
C ASN A 295 7.78 20.33 2.48
N THR A 296 7.89 20.69 1.20
CA THR A 296 7.07 21.73 0.57
C THR A 296 5.93 21.09 -0.21
N TYR A 297 4.70 21.55 0.01
CA TYR A 297 3.50 21.01 -0.64
C TYR A 297 3.09 21.86 -1.84
N ARG A 298 2.87 21.24 -3.00
CA ARG A 298 2.35 21.92 -4.19
C ARG A 298 1.24 21.09 -4.84
N MET A 299 0.04 21.65 -4.88
CA MET A 299 -1.14 21.03 -5.51
C MET A 299 -1.42 21.77 -6.84
N ALA A 300 -1.06 21.18 -7.98
CA ALA A 300 -1.07 21.88 -9.27
C ALA A 300 -2.46 22.40 -9.70
N GLY A 301 -3.53 21.72 -9.29
CA GLY A 301 -4.90 22.03 -9.73
C GLY A 301 -5.63 23.11 -8.93
N VAL A 302 -5.12 23.57 -7.78
CA VAL A 302 -5.89 24.43 -6.85
C VAL A 302 -6.27 25.78 -7.45
N ALA A 303 -5.46 26.31 -8.38
CA ALA A 303 -5.72 27.57 -9.07
C ALA A 303 -6.27 27.40 -10.49
N SER A 304 -6.61 26.16 -10.90
CA SER A 304 -7.08 25.91 -12.27
C SER A 304 -8.47 26.51 -12.49
N ALA A 305 -8.74 26.97 -13.73
CA ALA A 305 -10.05 27.49 -14.11
C ALA A 305 -11.17 26.44 -13.91
N ALA A 306 -10.87 25.15 -14.12
CA ALA A 306 -11.81 24.06 -13.88
C ALA A 306 -12.15 23.92 -12.38
N SER A 307 -11.14 23.99 -11.49
CA SER A 307 -11.36 23.96 -10.04
C SER A 307 -12.17 25.16 -9.55
N LEU A 308 -11.92 26.35 -10.10
CA LEU A 308 -12.69 27.56 -9.79
C LEU A 308 -14.14 27.44 -10.26
N ALA A 309 -14.36 26.96 -11.48
CA ALA A 309 -15.70 26.77 -12.05
C ALA A 309 -16.51 25.67 -11.34
N ALA A 310 -15.85 24.70 -10.70
CA ALA A 310 -16.51 23.64 -9.95
C ALA A 310 -17.00 24.08 -8.55
N GLN A 311 -16.57 25.25 -8.06
CA GLN A 311 -17.03 25.76 -6.77
C GLN A 311 -18.52 26.14 -6.85
N SER A 312 -19.28 25.77 -5.83
CA SER A 312 -20.72 26.05 -5.73
C SER A 312 -21.08 26.41 -4.30
N GLY A 313 -22.08 27.28 -4.14
CA GLY A 313 -22.47 27.82 -2.83
C GLY A 313 -21.43 28.80 -2.24
N PRO A 314 -21.57 29.14 -0.95
CA PRO A 314 -20.62 30.00 -0.26
C PRO A 314 -19.23 29.35 -0.13
N VAL A 315 -18.19 30.10 -0.46
CA VAL A 315 -16.79 29.67 -0.31
C VAL A 315 -16.20 30.17 1.01
N SER A 316 -15.22 29.46 1.57
CA SER A 316 -14.53 29.83 2.83
C SER A 316 -13.02 29.78 2.66
N PHE A 317 -12.26 30.39 3.58
CA PHE A 317 -10.82 30.21 3.61
C PHE A 317 -10.46 28.89 4.31
N VAL A 318 -9.46 28.20 3.79
CA VAL A 318 -8.83 27.09 4.49
C VAL A 318 -7.74 27.66 5.39
N THR A 319 -7.78 27.31 6.67
CA THR A 319 -6.82 27.70 7.68
C THR A 319 -6.07 26.48 8.20
N THR A 320 -4.87 26.71 8.75
CA THR A 320 -4.09 25.69 9.46
C THR A 320 -3.71 26.20 10.85
N ASP A 321 -3.61 25.29 11.81
CA ASP A 321 -2.92 25.55 13.08
C ASP A 321 -1.41 25.24 12.97
N ALA A 322 -0.68 25.39 14.08
CA ALA A 322 0.75 25.08 14.15
C ALA A 322 1.07 23.57 14.05
N ALA A 323 0.06 22.71 14.25
CA ALA A 323 0.18 21.26 14.13
C ALA A 323 -0.17 20.75 12.71
N GLY A 324 -0.58 21.64 11.81
CA GLY A 324 -0.94 21.30 10.42
C GLY A 324 -2.39 20.85 10.24
N ASN A 325 -3.27 21.04 11.23
CA ASN A 325 -4.68 20.68 11.10
C ASN A 325 -5.41 21.68 10.20
N LEU A 326 -6.02 21.19 9.12
CA LEU A 326 -6.78 22.01 8.19
C LEU A 326 -8.25 22.12 8.63
N ALA A 327 -8.76 23.35 8.63
CA ALA A 327 -10.17 23.63 8.89
C ALA A 327 -10.63 24.80 8.01
N THR A 328 -11.93 24.92 7.80
CA THR A 328 -12.51 26.11 7.18
C THR A 328 -12.67 27.22 8.24
N SER A 329 -12.31 28.44 7.89
CA SER A 329 -12.60 29.61 8.73
C SER A 329 -14.10 29.85 8.87
N ASN A 330 -14.50 30.46 10.00
CA ASN A 330 -15.86 30.92 10.24
C ASN A 330 -16.18 32.26 9.53
N PHE A 331 -15.16 32.99 9.10
CA PHE A 331 -15.29 34.13 8.19
C PHE A 331 -15.02 33.70 6.75
N ASN A 332 -15.57 34.42 5.79
CA ASN A 332 -15.47 34.09 4.37
C ASN A 332 -15.19 35.35 3.53
N PRO A 333 -14.95 35.22 2.21
CA PRO A 333 -14.73 36.38 1.35
C PRO A 333 -15.85 37.43 1.40
N ALA A 334 -17.11 37.05 1.62
CA ALA A 334 -18.22 38.00 1.78
C ALA A 334 -18.14 38.80 3.10
N SER A 335 -17.55 38.23 4.15
CA SER A 335 -17.23 38.96 5.38
C SER A 335 -16.27 40.12 5.12
N ILE A 336 -15.29 39.92 4.21
CA ILE A 336 -14.35 40.98 3.80
C ILE A 336 -15.07 42.09 3.03
N THR A 337 -15.96 41.75 2.09
CA THR A 337 -16.78 42.73 1.37
C THR A 337 -17.69 43.53 2.30
N SER A 338 -18.23 42.89 3.33
CA SER A 338 -19.07 43.55 4.35
C SER A 338 -18.24 44.52 5.19
N LEU A 339 -17.03 44.14 5.60
CA LEU A 339 -16.11 45.01 6.32
C LEU A 339 -15.69 46.21 5.46
N GLN A 340 -15.41 46.00 4.16
CA GLN A 340 -15.12 47.10 3.23
C GLN A 340 -16.27 48.12 3.18
N SER A 341 -17.51 47.63 3.11
CA SER A 341 -18.70 48.48 3.11
C SER A 341 -18.84 49.30 4.41
N GLN A 342 -18.55 48.67 5.56
CA GLN A 342 -18.52 49.36 6.86
C GLN A 342 -17.42 50.42 6.92
N VAL A 343 -16.23 50.15 6.37
CA VAL A 343 -15.12 51.11 6.31
C VAL A 343 -15.47 52.30 5.41
N THR A 344 -16.09 52.06 4.25
CA THR A 344 -16.56 53.15 3.37
C THR A 344 -17.63 54.01 4.06
N SER A 345 -18.56 53.39 4.79
CA SER A 345 -19.55 54.12 5.58
C SER A 345 -18.89 54.98 6.67
N LEU A 346 -17.91 54.44 7.38
CA LEU A 346 -17.16 55.18 8.40
C LEU A 346 -16.39 56.36 7.80
N GLN A 347 -15.76 56.17 6.63
CA GLN A 347 -15.06 57.25 5.91
C GLN A 347 -16.01 58.40 5.55
N SER A 348 -17.22 58.08 5.08
CA SER A 348 -18.24 59.10 4.81
C SER A 348 -18.62 59.85 6.09
N GLN A 349 -18.88 59.13 7.19
CA GLN A 349 -19.23 59.76 8.47
C GLN A 349 -18.12 60.67 9.00
N VAL A 350 -16.85 60.30 8.84
CA VAL A 350 -15.71 61.15 9.23
C VAL A 350 -15.64 62.42 8.39
N MET A 351 -15.83 62.32 7.09
CA MET A 351 -15.87 63.49 6.20
C MET A 351 -17.02 64.42 6.56
N ASP A 352 -18.19 63.85 6.84
CA ASP A 352 -19.37 64.58 7.25
C ASP A 352 -19.14 65.34 8.56
N ASN A 353 -18.56 64.67 9.57
CA ASN A 353 -18.23 65.28 10.85
C ASN A 353 -17.19 66.40 10.70
N ARG A 354 -16.14 66.19 9.88
CA ARG A 354 -15.14 67.24 9.60
C ARG A 354 -15.76 68.47 8.96
N LEU A 355 -16.67 68.28 8.00
CA LEU A 355 -17.37 69.38 7.34
C LEU A 355 -18.33 70.08 8.30
N GLU A 356 -19.09 69.33 9.10
CA GLU A 356 -19.97 69.86 10.14
C GLU A 356 -19.20 70.70 11.16
N ALA A 357 -18.05 70.22 11.67
CA ALA A 357 -17.20 70.94 12.61
C ALA A 357 -16.60 72.23 12.01
N ARG A 358 -16.15 72.17 10.74
CA ARG A 358 -15.67 73.35 10.00
C ARG A 358 -16.78 74.37 9.79
N SER A 359 -17.97 73.91 9.41
CA SER A 359 -19.14 74.77 9.20
C SER A 359 -19.61 75.40 10.52
N GLY A 360 -19.58 74.67 11.64
CA GLY A 360 -19.84 75.22 12.98
C GLY A 360 -18.82 76.29 13.40
N THR A 361 -17.54 76.09 13.10
CA THR A 361 -16.50 77.13 13.30
C THR A 361 -16.75 78.34 12.42
N ALA A 362 -17.12 78.15 11.16
CA ALA A 362 -17.49 79.24 10.26
C ALA A 362 -18.70 80.03 10.77
N VAL A 363 -19.73 79.34 11.32
CA VAL A 363 -20.88 79.99 11.98
C VAL A 363 -20.44 80.83 13.17
N ALA A 364 -19.53 80.31 14.01
CA ALA A 364 -19.01 81.05 15.15
C ALA A 364 -18.23 82.31 14.71
N LEU A 365 -17.42 82.22 13.65
CA LEU A 365 -16.72 83.35 13.06
C LEU A 365 -17.68 84.38 12.45
N ALA A 366 -18.69 83.93 11.71
CA ALA A 366 -19.73 84.78 11.11
C ALA A 366 -20.53 85.51 12.20
N ALA A 367 -20.91 84.81 13.27
CA ALA A 367 -21.65 85.37 14.39
C ALA A 367 -20.78 86.26 15.30
N GLY A 368 -19.46 86.33 15.06
CA GLY A 368 -18.50 87.16 15.77
C GLY A 368 -18.74 88.67 15.59
N SER A 369 -19.26 89.08 14.44
CA SER A 369 -19.48 90.48 14.08
C SER A 369 -20.78 91.03 14.68
N MET A 370 -20.77 91.32 15.98
CA MET A 370 -21.87 92.05 16.62
C MET A 370 -21.69 93.56 16.41
N PRO A 371 -22.75 94.29 16.03
CA PRO A 371 -22.64 95.72 15.76
C PRO A 371 -22.55 96.47 17.09
N ALA A 372 -21.53 97.31 17.24
CA ALA A 372 -21.49 98.24 18.36
C ALA A 372 -22.66 99.24 18.25
N LEU A 373 -23.42 99.43 19.33
CA LEU A 373 -24.44 100.48 19.41
C LEU A 373 -23.75 101.85 19.36
N GLN A 374 -24.01 102.63 18.31
CA GLN A 374 -23.57 104.02 18.24
C GLN A 374 -24.41 104.90 19.17
N ALA A 375 -23.79 105.95 19.73
CA ALA A 375 -24.43 106.86 20.67
C ALA A 375 -25.77 107.41 20.12
N GLY A 376 -26.83 107.33 20.95
CA GLY A 376 -28.17 107.78 20.60
C GLY A 376 -29.03 106.79 19.80
N ARG A 377 -28.52 105.60 19.43
CA ARG A 377 -29.30 104.53 18.79
C ARG A 377 -29.71 103.46 19.82
N LYS A 378 -30.95 102.96 19.72
CA LYS A 378 -31.50 101.95 20.64
C LYS A 378 -31.38 100.51 20.13
N PHE A 379 -31.20 100.34 18.81
CA PHE A 379 -31.09 99.04 18.15
C PHE A 379 -30.03 99.09 17.07
N ALA A 380 -29.30 98.00 16.89
CA ALA A 380 -28.37 97.79 15.79
C ALA A 380 -28.52 96.36 15.25
N LEU A 381 -28.35 96.22 13.93
CA LEU A 381 -28.38 94.93 13.23
C LEU A 381 -27.05 94.75 12.51
N SER A 382 -26.54 93.53 12.49
CA SER A 382 -25.38 93.14 11.68
C SER A 382 -25.68 91.89 10.89
N ALA A 383 -24.99 91.78 9.76
CA ALA A 383 -24.83 90.54 9.04
C ALA A 383 -23.34 90.23 8.96
N GLY A 384 -22.99 88.97 9.20
CA GLY A 384 -21.63 88.47 9.18
C GLY A 384 -21.50 87.31 8.21
N TYR A 385 -20.34 87.23 7.57
CA TYR A 385 -19.92 86.08 6.78
C TYR A 385 -18.66 85.50 7.41
N GLY A 386 -18.65 84.19 7.60
CA GLY A 386 -17.52 83.46 8.17
C GLY A 386 -17.03 82.42 7.17
N ASN A 387 -15.71 82.32 7.03
CA ASN A 387 -15.06 81.25 6.28
C ASN A 387 -14.01 80.56 7.16
N PHE A 388 -13.99 79.24 7.16
CA PHE A 388 -12.97 78.44 7.85
C PHE A 388 -12.62 77.19 7.04
N GLU A 389 -11.37 77.10 6.57
CA GLU A 389 -10.85 75.98 5.77
C GLU A 389 -11.78 75.55 4.61
N GLY A 390 -12.41 76.52 3.94
CA GLY A 390 -13.32 76.29 2.82
C GLY A 390 -14.79 76.08 3.20
N ALA A 391 -15.14 75.98 4.48
CA ALA A 391 -16.52 76.03 4.95
C ALA A 391 -16.97 77.48 5.17
N ASN A 392 -18.23 77.79 4.88
CA ASN A 392 -18.80 79.12 4.79
C ASN A 392 -20.08 79.19 5.61
N ALA A 393 -20.31 80.33 6.26
CA ALA A 393 -21.50 80.54 7.05
C ALA A 393 -21.96 81.99 6.98
N PHE A 394 -23.26 82.19 7.13
CA PHE A 394 -23.87 83.49 7.33
C PHE A 394 -24.45 83.58 8.73
N ALA A 395 -24.32 84.73 9.35
CA ALA A 395 -24.94 85.03 10.62
C ALA A 395 -25.61 86.39 10.61
N LEU A 396 -26.68 86.51 11.40
CA LEU A 396 -27.33 87.76 11.71
C LEU A 396 -27.21 88.03 13.20
N GLY A 397 -26.84 89.26 13.55
CA GLY A 397 -26.74 89.74 14.92
C GLY A 397 -27.68 90.92 15.13
N ALA A 398 -28.24 91.02 16.32
CA ALA A 398 -29.01 92.15 16.77
C ALA A 398 -28.52 92.58 18.16
N THR A 399 -28.44 93.88 18.36
CA THR A 399 -28.04 94.51 19.62
C THR A 399 -29.11 95.51 20.02
N ALA A 400 -29.57 95.42 21.27
CA ALA A 400 -30.58 96.30 21.83
C ALA A 400 -30.08 96.92 23.14
N LEU A 401 -30.29 98.24 23.26
CA LEU A 401 -30.11 98.97 24.52
C LEU A 401 -31.35 98.74 25.39
N LEU A 402 -31.18 98.05 26.51
CA LEU A 402 -32.28 97.72 27.42
C LEU A 402 -32.50 98.83 28.45
N TYR A 403 -31.42 99.44 28.91
CA TYR A 403 -31.45 100.51 29.91
C TYR A 403 -30.29 101.48 29.70
N ASP A 404 -30.56 102.76 29.86
CA ASP A 404 -29.61 103.87 29.65
C ASP A 404 -29.79 104.92 30.75
N GLY A 405 -28.75 105.14 31.56
CA GLY A 405 -28.73 106.09 32.67
C GLY A 405 -27.38 106.79 32.81
N LYS A 406 -27.30 107.85 33.62
CA LYS A 406 -26.09 108.72 33.73
C LYS A 406 -24.81 108.02 34.20
N SER A 407 -24.90 106.82 34.79
CA SER A 407 -23.77 106.10 35.39
C SER A 407 -23.56 104.69 34.85
N TYR A 408 -24.50 104.14 34.07
CA TYR A 408 -24.35 102.83 33.42
C TYR A 408 -25.41 102.60 32.33
N ALA A 409 -25.08 101.74 31.37
CA ALA A 409 -25.96 101.23 30.32
C ALA A 409 -25.97 99.70 30.31
N VAL A 410 -27.13 99.10 30.03
CA VAL A 410 -27.30 97.65 29.87
C VAL A 410 -27.65 97.35 28.42
N ILE A 411 -26.80 96.54 27.78
CA ILE A 411 -26.93 96.16 26.39
C ILE A 411 -27.11 94.65 26.30
N ALA A 412 -28.12 94.21 25.55
CA ALA A 412 -28.28 92.82 25.16
C ALA A 412 -27.93 92.63 23.69
N ASN A 413 -27.23 91.55 23.40
CA ASN A 413 -26.91 91.12 22.06
C ASN A 413 -27.37 89.69 21.86
N ALA A 414 -27.99 89.42 20.72
CA ALA A 414 -28.33 88.07 20.29
C ALA A 414 -27.98 87.92 18.82
N GLY A 415 -27.56 86.73 18.43
CA GLY A 415 -27.28 86.44 17.03
C GLY A 415 -27.34 84.96 16.76
N GLY A 416 -27.58 84.62 15.51
CA GLY A 416 -27.58 83.24 15.05
C GLY A 416 -27.00 83.16 13.66
N GLY A 417 -26.43 82.01 13.33
CA GLY A 417 -25.89 81.76 12.00
C GLY A 417 -26.14 80.34 11.55
N ILE A 418 -26.04 80.17 10.24
CA ILE A 418 -26.20 78.91 9.54
C ILE A 418 -24.95 78.64 8.69
N GLY A 419 -24.48 77.41 8.75
CA GLY A 419 -23.46 76.87 7.88
C GLY A 419 -24.05 76.52 6.52
N LEU A 420 -23.27 76.67 5.45
CA LEU A 420 -23.74 76.46 4.08
C LEU A 420 -23.41 75.06 3.54
N GLU A 421 -22.41 74.39 4.11
CA GLU A 421 -21.95 73.07 3.64
C GLU A 421 -22.79 71.94 4.22
N ARG A 422 -23.28 72.10 5.45
CA ARG A 422 -24.22 71.19 6.12
C ARG A 422 -25.18 72.01 6.97
N ASN A 423 -26.32 71.42 7.32
CA ASN A 423 -27.41 72.01 8.11
C ASN A 423 -27.01 72.29 9.57
N VAL A 424 -25.89 72.98 9.78
CA VAL A 424 -25.38 73.40 11.08
C VAL A 424 -25.94 74.78 11.35
N ALA A 425 -26.63 74.94 12.47
CA ALA A 425 -27.11 76.23 12.94
C ALA A 425 -26.62 76.44 14.38
N GLY A 426 -26.23 77.67 14.68
CA GLY A 426 -25.74 78.05 16.00
C GLY A 426 -26.31 79.39 16.42
N GLY A 427 -26.55 79.55 17.73
CA GLY A 427 -27.02 80.78 18.33
C GLY A 427 -26.11 81.24 19.45
N ARG A 428 -26.02 82.56 19.65
CA ARG A 428 -25.34 83.18 20.79
C ARG A 428 -26.21 84.31 21.37
N GLY A 429 -26.16 84.45 22.69
CA GLY A 429 -26.76 85.55 23.42
C GLY A 429 -25.79 86.06 24.48
N ALA A 430 -25.72 87.37 24.66
CA ALA A 430 -24.86 88.00 25.66
C ALA A 430 -25.53 89.27 26.21
N VAL A 431 -25.29 89.55 27.48
CA VAL A 431 -25.67 90.82 28.12
C VAL A 431 -24.40 91.47 28.66
N SER A 432 -24.21 92.75 28.38
CA SER A 432 -23.07 93.53 28.84
C SER A 432 -23.55 94.76 29.60
N ILE A 433 -22.86 95.09 30.68
CA ILE A 433 -23.08 96.31 31.46
C ILE A 433 -21.85 97.20 31.23
N GLN A 434 -22.08 98.46 30.85
CA GLN A 434 -21.05 99.46 30.60
C GLN A 434 -21.25 100.59 31.62
N TRP A 435 -20.21 101.07 32.29
CA TRP A 435 -20.28 102.13 33.32
C TRP A 435 -19.17 103.16 33.14
#